data_AF-A0A7Y1UMJ7-F1
#
_entry.id   AF-A0A7Y1UMJ7-F1
#
_cell.length_a   1.000
_cell.length_b   1.000
_cell.length_c   1.000
_cell.angle_alpha   90.00
_cell.angle_beta   90.00
_cell.angle_gamma   90.00
#
_symmetry.space_group_name_H-M   'P 1'
#
loop_
_entity.id
_entity.type
_entity.pdbx_description
1 polymer ?
#
loop_
_entity_poly.entity_id
_entity_poly.type
_entity_poly.pdbx_seq_one_letter_code
_entity_poly.pdbx_strand_id
1 'polypeptide(L)'
;MSFRTRIAATAAGAVAIAVLLVSVAAYAASSRSLRDELDRDLAEAATELIDRPQDIVFGLLNRIEGEFQTDSRFDFFRNRGDRSFFGPLPADRFGGASGFVQVVNAAGDPISLSGDIDIPADYDYLPVDDQVVAVATGTGAGNYYETVDVDGAPVRILTQQFVPGIALQVARPLDEIEDSLNRLALFLGVGSLAGVALVAGLGLLVARFAMHPVEALTASAEHVAQTKDLSHRIERESPDELGRLGHSFNTMLEALEDSEEARRQLVADASHELRTPLTSLRTNIEVLADAEALSTEDRTELVTDVVGQLDELNVLITDLIDAAREEEPAESFLPVDLDVLVKDAVERA
;
A
#
# COMPACT_ATOMS: atom_id res chain seq x y z
N MET A 1 -6.71 -15.03 -7.98
CA MET A 1 -6.56 -13.56 -7.95
C MET A 1 -5.70 -13.14 -9.13
N SER A 2 -6.10 -12.10 -9.87
CA SER A 2 -5.27 -11.59 -10.98
C SER A 2 -4.04 -10.85 -10.45
N PHE A 3 -3.00 -10.71 -11.27
CA PHE A 3 -1.78 -9.97 -10.94
C PHE A 3 -2.10 -8.52 -10.51
N ARG A 4 -3.10 -7.90 -11.16
CA ARG A 4 -3.65 -6.57 -10.84
C ARG A 4 -4.12 -6.49 -9.39
N THR A 5 -4.90 -7.47 -8.94
CA THR A 5 -5.43 -7.49 -7.57
C THR A 5 -4.32 -7.70 -6.54
N ARG A 6 -3.27 -8.47 -6.89
CA ARG A 6 -2.14 -8.72 -5.99
C ARG A 6 -1.30 -7.48 -5.73
N ILE A 7 -0.91 -6.73 -6.76
CA ILE A 7 -0.13 -5.49 -6.59
C ILE A 7 -0.93 -4.44 -5.82
N ALA A 8 -2.20 -4.25 -6.17
CA ALA A 8 -3.04 -3.30 -5.45
C ALA A 8 -3.22 -3.71 -3.98
N ALA A 9 -3.39 -4.99 -3.70
CA ALA A 9 -3.53 -5.51 -2.33
C ALA A 9 -2.24 -5.37 -1.50
N THR A 10 -1.06 -5.62 -2.08
CA THR A 10 0.20 -5.46 -1.34
C THR A 10 0.51 -4.00 -1.03
N ALA A 11 0.31 -3.10 -2.00
CA ALA A 11 0.49 -1.67 -1.78
C ALA A 11 -0.51 -1.13 -0.75
N ALA A 12 -1.80 -1.49 -0.88
CA ALA A 12 -2.82 -1.12 0.09
C ALA A 12 -2.54 -1.69 1.49
N GLY A 13 -2.04 -2.93 1.58
CA GLY A 13 -1.67 -3.55 2.85
C GLY A 13 -0.50 -2.82 3.54
N ALA A 14 0.55 -2.47 2.79
CA ALA A 14 1.68 -1.72 3.34
C ALA A 14 1.25 -0.33 3.85
N VAL A 15 0.41 0.37 3.09
CA VAL A 15 -0.14 1.67 3.47
C VAL A 15 -1.04 1.55 4.69
N ALA A 16 -1.89 0.52 4.76
CA ALA A 16 -2.75 0.27 5.91
C ALA A 16 -1.95 0.05 7.20
N ILE A 17 -0.85 -0.71 7.13
CA ILE A 17 0.04 -0.90 8.28
C ILE A 17 0.67 0.42 8.72
N ALA A 18 1.20 1.21 7.77
CA ALA A 18 1.81 2.50 8.09
C ALA A 18 0.81 3.48 8.72
N VAL A 19 -0.39 3.59 8.14
CA VAL A 19 -1.46 4.45 8.65
C VAL A 19 -1.92 4.01 10.05
N LEU A 20 -2.03 2.70 10.28
CA LEU A 20 -2.37 2.16 11.60
C LEU A 20 -1.29 2.49 12.63
N LEU A 21 0.00 2.30 12.29
CA LEU A 21 1.11 2.63 13.20
C LEU A 21 1.13 4.11 13.56
N VAL A 22 0.97 4.99 12.57
CA VAL A 22 0.92 6.45 12.79
C VAL A 22 -0.28 6.83 13.65
N SER A 23 -1.45 6.26 13.40
CA SER A 23 -2.66 6.55 14.17
C SER A 23 -2.55 6.09 15.62
N VAL A 24 -2.01 4.90 15.85
CA VAL A 24 -1.74 4.39 17.21
C VAL A 24 -0.71 5.25 17.93
N ALA A 25 0.36 5.65 17.25
CA ALA A 25 1.38 6.53 17.83
C ALA A 25 0.81 7.92 18.17
N ALA A 26 0.00 8.50 17.29
CA ALA A 26 -0.66 9.79 17.51
C ALA A 26 -1.63 9.73 18.70
N TYR A 27 -2.45 8.68 18.78
CA TYR A 27 -3.35 8.46 19.91
C TYR A 27 -2.58 8.30 21.23
N ALA A 28 -1.53 7.46 21.23
CA ALA A 28 -0.70 7.24 22.42
C ALA A 28 0.03 8.51 22.87
N ALA A 29 0.54 9.31 21.94
CA ALA A 29 1.17 10.59 22.25
C ALA A 29 0.17 11.59 22.83
N SER A 30 -1.02 11.71 22.23
CA SER A 30 -2.07 12.62 22.72
C SER A 30 -2.59 12.21 24.10
N SER A 31 -2.82 10.91 24.32
CA SER A 31 -3.27 10.40 25.63
C SER A 31 -2.24 10.62 26.73
N ARG A 32 -0.94 10.45 26.44
CA ARG A 32 0.13 10.77 27.40
C ARG A 32 0.19 12.26 27.69
N SER A 33 0.15 13.11 26.67
CA SER A 33 0.19 14.57 26.85
C SER A 33 -0.95 15.07 27.72
N LEU A 34 -2.18 14.58 27.51
CA LEU A 34 -3.34 14.98 28.29
C LEU A 34 -3.24 14.54 29.76
N ARG A 35 -2.70 13.34 30.02
CA ARG A 35 -2.49 12.85 31.40
C ARG A 35 -1.39 13.63 32.11
N ASP A 36 -0.29 13.94 31.43
CA ASP A 36 0.81 14.72 31.99
C ASP A 36 0.39 16.17 32.28
N GLU A 37 -0.50 16.73 31.45
CA GLU A 37 -1.10 18.05 31.67
C GLU A 37 -2.07 18.03 32.86
N LEU A 38 -2.94 17.02 32.94
CA LEU A 38 -3.84 16.84 34.08
C LEU A 38 -3.10 16.68 35.42
N ASP A 39 -2.04 15.87 35.45
CA ASP A 39 -1.24 15.69 36.67
C ASP A 39 -0.55 16.99 37.10
N ARG A 40 -0.15 17.84 36.13
CA ARG A 40 0.41 19.17 36.40
C ARG A 40 -0.65 20.13 36.94
N ASP A 41 -1.83 20.16 36.33
CA ASP A 41 -2.95 21.02 36.76
C ASP A 41 -3.40 20.66 38.18
N LEU A 42 -3.46 19.36 38.51
CA LEU A 42 -3.74 18.89 39.87
C LEU A 42 -2.68 19.35 40.86
N ALA A 43 -1.40 19.27 40.51
CA ALA A 43 -0.29 19.71 41.37
C ALA A 43 -0.29 21.23 41.59
N GLU A 44 -0.59 22.01 40.56
CA GLU A 44 -0.73 23.48 40.66
C GLU A 44 -1.92 23.85 41.55
N ALA A 45 -3.08 23.20 41.36
CA ALA A 45 -4.26 23.42 42.20
C ALA A 45 -4.01 23.05 43.67
N ALA A 46 -3.35 21.92 43.95
CA ALA A 46 -2.98 21.53 45.30
C ALA A 46 -2.01 22.53 45.93
N THR A 47 -0.99 22.99 45.18
CA THR A 47 -0.02 23.97 45.69
C THR A 47 -0.67 25.31 45.99
N GLU A 48 -1.58 25.80 45.15
CA GLU A 48 -2.30 27.06 45.40
C GLU A 48 -3.15 27.00 46.68
N LEU A 49 -3.81 25.85 46.92
CA LEU A 49 -4.59 25.60 48.13
C LEU A 49 -3.68 25.55 49.37
N ILE A 50 -2.50 24.93 49.27
CA ILE A 50 -1.52 24.85 50.36
C ILE A 50 -0.95 26.24 50.70
N ASP A 51 -0.60 27.03 49.69
CA ASP A 51 0.03 28.36 49.84
C ASP A 51 -0.95 29.43 50.34
N ARG A 52 -2.27 29.18 50.29
CA ARG A 52 -3.33 30.04 50.85
C ARG A 52 -4.07 29.34 52.01
N PRO A 53 -3.39 29.02 53.12
CA PRO A 53 -3.96 28.18 54.18
C PRO A 53 -5.14 28.82 54.91
N GLN A 54 -5.24 30.16 54.90
CA GLN A 54 -6.32 30.89 55.56
C GLN A 54 -7.72 30.45 55.07
N ASP A 55 -7.87 30.12 53.79
CA ASP A 55 -9.16 29.69 53.23
C ASP A 55 -9.55 28.26 53.71
N ILE A 56 -8.54 27.42 54.01
CA ILE A 56 -8.73 26.04 54.53
C ILE A 56 -8.96 26.07 56.06
N VAL A 57 -8.13 26.83 56.77
CA VAL A 57 -8.00 26.81 58.24
C VAL A 57 -9.23 27.42 58.92
N PHE A 58 -9.83 28.48 58.38
CA PHE A 58 -11.07 29.05 58.96
C PHE A 58 -12.26 28.09 58.88
N GLY A 59 -12.33 27.22 57.86
CA GLY A 59 -13.36 26.18 57.74
C GLY A 59 -13.18 25.03 58.73
N LEU A 60 -11.93 24.59 58.94
CA LEU A 60 -11.59 23.54 59.92
C LEU A 60 -11.86 23.99 61.36
N LEU A 61 -11.48 25.23 61.71
CA LEU A 61 -11.67 25.78 63.05
C LEU A 61 -13.16 25.92 63.42
N ASN A 62 -14.01 26.40 62.49
CA ASN A 62 -15.46 26.53 62.72
C ASN A 62 -16.16 25.18 62.96
N ARG A 63 -15.63 24.08 62.41
CA ARG A 63 -16.18 22.73 62.61
C ARG A 63 -15.70 22.09 63.92
N ILE A 64 -14.43 22.28 64.29
CA ILE A 64 -13.90 21.84 65.60
C ILE A 64 -14.63 22.55 66.76
N GLU A 65 -15.04 23.80 66.57
CA GLU A 65 -15.79 24.58 67.57
C GLU A 65 -17.30 24.20 67.62
N GLY A 66 -17.82 23.51 66.60
CA GLY A 66 -19.22 23.08 66.49
C GLY A 66 -19.53 21.69 67.08
N GLU A 67 -18.52 20.90 67.44
CA GLU A 67 -18.66 19.51 67.85
C GLU A 67 -18.98 19.34 69.36
N PHE A 68 -19.91 20.17 69.89
CA PHE A 68 -20.49 19.97 71.23
C PHE A 68 -22.00 20.18 71.32
N GLN A 69 -22.73 20.43 70.23
CA GLN A 69 -24.19 20.46 70.33
C GLN A 69 -24.90 20.23 68.99
N THR A 70 -25.62 19.12 68.96
CA THR A 70 -27.00 18.94 68.46
C THR A 70 -27.16 17.88 67.37
N ASP A 71 -27.69 16.75 67.86
CA ASP A 71 -28.61 15.79 67.26
C ASP A 71 -29.46 16.33 66.09
N SER A 72 -29.54 15.55 65.01
CA SER A 72 -30.59 15.59 63.99
C SER A 72 -30.97 16.98 63.42
N ARG A 73 -30.33 17.45 62.33
CA ARG A 73 -30.90 18.37 61.31
C ARG A 73 -29.83 18.89 60.33
N PHE A 74 -29.79 18.34 59.12
CA PHE A 74 -29.09 18.98 57.98
C PHE A 74 -29.94 18.94 56.70
N ASP A 75 -31.15 19.48 56.81
CA ASP A 75 -31.99 19.90 55.68
C ASP A 75 -31.45 21.18 54.98
N PHE A 76 -30.19 21.54 55.25
CA PHE A 76 -29.55 22.80 54.83
C PHE A 76 -28.96 22.73 53.41
N PHE A 77 -28.75 21.52 52.88
CA PHE A 77 -28.02 21.28 51.62
C PHE A 77 -28.93 20.99 50.42
N ARG A 78 -30.20 21.37 50.43
CA ARG A 78 -31.08 21.13 49.27
C ARG A 78 -31.33 22.36 48.42
N ASN A 79 -31.11 23.58 48.95
CA ASN A 79 -31.64 24.77 48.28
C ASN A 79 -30.98 26.10 48.71
N ARG A 80 -29.74 26.37 48.27
CA ARG A 80 -29.20 27.73 48.07
C ARG A 80 -27.83 27.67 47.41
N GLY A 81 -27.67 28.44 46.34
CA GLY A 81 -26.46 28.55 45.53
C GLY A 81 -25.35 29.39 46.16
N ASP A 82 -24.79 28.93 47.27
CA ASP A 82 -23.51 29.41 47.78
C ASP A 82 -22.82 28.25 48.52
N ARG A 83 -21.95 27.51 47.82
CA ARG A 83 -21.28 26.27 48.30
C ARG A 83 -19.77 26.26 48.14
N SER A 84 -19.18 27.40 47.79
CA SER A 84 -17.77 27.54 47.48
C SER A 84 -17.02 28.12 48.67
N PHE A 85 -16.37 27.25 49.47
CA PHE A 85 -15.49 27.66 50.58
C PHE A 85 -14.13 28.15 50.08
N PHE A 86 -13.57 27.42 49.11
CA PHE A 86 -12.67 27.99 48.14
C PHE A 86 -13.54 28.65 47.07
N GLY A 87 -13.13 29.80 46.54
CA GLY A 87 -13.70 30.25 45.27
C GLY A 87 -13.64 29.10 44.24
N PRO A 88 -14.36 29.19 43.11
CA PRO A 88 -14.14 28.23 42.03
C PRO A 88 -12.64 28.08 41.82
N LEU A 89 -12.13 26.84 41.73
CA LEU A 89 -10.76 26.61 41.27
C LEU A 89 -10.55 27.53 40.05
N PRO A 90 -9.40 28.25 39.96
CA PRO A 90 -9.23 29.30 38.98
C PRO A 90 -9.78 28.87 37.63
N ALA A 91 -10.74 29.63 37.09
CA ALA A 91 -11.46 29.22 35.90
C ALA A 91 -10.47 28.82 34.80
N ASP A 92 -10.63 27.58 34.33
CA ASP A 92 -9.71 26.95 33.40
C ASP A 92 -9.51 27.81 32.14
N ARG A 93 -8.28 27.85 31.61
CA ARG A 93 -8.03 28.38 30.26
C ARG A 93 -8.74 27.56 29.17
N PHE A 94 -9.32 26.41 29.53
CA PHE A 94 -10.19 25.57 28.70
C PHE A 94 -11.22 24.80 29.56
N GLY A 95 -12.42 25.35 29.73
CA GLY A 95 -13.69 24.60 29.89
C GLY A 95 -13.83 23.50 30.97
N GLY A 96 -12.97 23.41 31.98
CA GLY A 96 -12.88 22.21 32.83
C GLY A 96 -13.93 22.10 33.93
N ALA A 97 -14.28 20.85 34.21
CA ALA A 97 -15.07 20.43 35.36
C ALA A 97 -14.49 20.95 36.69
N SER A 98 -15.37 21.39 37.57
CA SER A 98 -15.09 21.70 38.98
C SER A 98 -14.34 20.54 39.62
N GLY A 99 -13.14 20.78 40.16
CA GLY A 99 -12.41 19.77 40.93
C GLY A 99 -13.04 19.53 42.30
N PHE A 100 -12.72 18.40 42.92
CA PHE A 100 -13.13 18.05 44.29
C PHE A 100 -11.94 18.06 45.24
N VAL A 101 -12.13 18.63 46.42
CA VAL A 101 -11.08 18.75 47.43
C VAL A 101 -11.52 18.07 48.73
N GLN A 102 -10.65 17.21 49.25
CA GLN A 102 -10.83 16.52 50.53
C GLN A 102 -9.56 16.62 51.35
N VAL A 103 -9.70 16.67 52.66
CA VAL A 103 -8.56 16.53 53.58
C VAL A 103 -8.69 15.23 54.33
N VAL A 104 -7.57 14.58 54.63
CA VAL A 104 -7.52 13.30 55.34
C VAL A 104 -6.55 13.42 56.51
N ASN A 105 -7.00 13.03 57.70
CA ASN A 105 -6.15 13.05 58.89
C ASN A 105 -5.20 11.82 58.95
N ALA A 106 -4.26 11.80 59.89
CA ALA A 106 -3.34 10.69 60.11
C ALA A 106 -3.99 9.38 60.57
N ALA A 107 -5.26 9.41 60.99
CA ALA A 107 -6.03 8.22 61.34
C ALA A 107 -6.75 7.60 60.13
N GLY A 108 -6.73 8.28 58.97
CA GLY A 108 -7.45 7.88 57.77
C GLY A 108 -8.89 8.37 57.70
N ASP A 109 -9.33 9.23 58.64
CA ASP A 109 -10.66 9.81 58.59
C ASP A 109 -10.69 10.97 57.59
N PRO A 110 -11.60 10.93 56.60
CA PRO A 110 -11.76 12.00 55.66
C PRO A 110 -12.55 13.15 56.29
N ILE A 111 -12.10 14.37 56.03
CA ILE A 111 -12.75 15.63 56.38
C ILE A 111 -13.08 16.34 55.07
N SER A 112 -14.35 16.30 54.67
CA SER A 112 -14.80 16.90 53.41
C SER A 112 -14.75 18.43 53.46
N LEU A 113 -14.09 19.02 52.45
CA LEU A 113 -13.87 20.45 52.26
C LEU A 113 -14.38 20.90 50.87
N SER A 114 -15.59 20.49 50.49
CA SER A 114 -16.33 20.92 49.29
C SER A 114 -15.70 20.62 47.92
N GLY A 115 -16.58 20.38 46.94
CA GLY A 115 -16.27 20.40 45.52
C GLY A 115 -17.58 20.39 44.72
N ASP A 116 -17.68 21.20 43.67
CA ASP A 116 -18.82 21.25 42.74
C ASP A 116 -18.83 20.04 41.77
N ILE A 117 -18.46 18.84 42.23
CA ILE A 117 -18.65 17.61 41.45
C ILE A 117 -20.02 17.06 41.81
N ASP A 118 -20.82 16.72 40.79
CA ASP A 118 -22.05 15.96 40.94
C ASP A 118 -21.69 14.50 41.29
N ILE A 119 -21.08 14.30 42.46
CA ILE A 119 -20.84 12.97 43.00
C ILE A 119 -22.22 12.43 43.43
N PRO A 120 -22.65 11.27 42.91
CA PRO A 120 -23.93 10.68 43.28
C PRO A 120 -24.02 10.49 44.79
N ALA A 121 -25.23 10.66 45.32
CA ALA A 121 -25.54 10.85 46.75
C ALA A 121 -25.09 9.74 47.73
N ASP A 122 -24.45 8.68 47.23
CA ASP A 122 -23.96 7.54 48.01
C ASP A 122 -22.46 7.63 48.37
N TYR A 123 -21.69 8.60 47.83
CA TYR A 123 -20.29 8.84 48.18
C TYR A 123 -20.06 10.26 48.73
N ASP A 124 -19.89 10.36 50.05
CA ASP A 124 -19.56 11.62 50.72
C ASP A 124 -18.04 11.97 50.64
N TYR A 125 -17.19 11.02 50.24
CA TYR A 125 -15.72 11.11 50.33
C TYR A 125 -14.99 10.38 49.19
N LEU A 126 -13.82 10.89 48.81
CA LEU A 126 -12.84 10.18 47.99
C LEU A 126 -12.28 8.97 48.77
N PRO A 127 -11.91 7.89 48.06
CA PRO A 127 -11.24 6.74 48.64
C PRO A 127 -9.97 7.14 49.41
N VAL A 128 -9.80 6.54 50.59
CA VAL A 128 -8.63 6.69 51.45
C VAL A 128 -7.99 5.31 51.60
N ASP A 129 -6.80 5.15 51.04
CA ASP A 129 -6.01 3.92 51.17
C ASP A 129 -4.81 4.12 52.12
N ASP A 130 -4.00 3.08 52.30
CA ASP A 130 -2.81 3.14 53.15
C ASP A 130 -1.76 4.14 52.64
N GLN A 131 -1.72 4.42 51.33
CA GLN A 131 -0.80 5.41 50.75
C GLN A 131 -1.21 6.84 51.13
N VAL A 132 -2.52 7.14 51.13
CA VAL A 132 -3.05 8.43 51.57
C VAL A 132 -2.67 8.69 53.03
N VAL A 133 -2.81 7.69 53.91
CA VAL A 133 -2.40 7.80 55.33
C VAL A 133 -0.87 7.96 55.47
N ALA A 134 -0.09 7.26 54.64
CA ALA A 134 1.36 7.41 54.60
C ALA A 134 1.76 8.85 54.20
N VAL A 135 1.09 9.45 53.22
CA VAL A 135 1.31 10.86 52.83
C VAL A 135 0.92 11.82 53.97
N ALA A 136 -0.22 11.60 54.63
CA ALA A 136 -0.66 12.43 55.77
C ALA A 136 0.36 12.42 56.91
N THR A 137 0.89 11.24 57.25
CA THR A 137 1.88 11.05 58.32
C THR A 137 3.31 11.47 57.93
N GLY A 138 3.55 11.85 56.67
CA GLY A 138 4.87 12.23 56.17
C GLY A 138 5.83 11.05 56.01
N THR A 139 5.32 9.81 56.03
CA THR A 139 6.09 8.59 55.80
C THR A 139 6.06 8.13 54.34
N GLY A 140 5.09 8.64 53.57
CA GLY A 140 4.92 8.39 52.14
C GLY A 140 5.81 9.26 51.25
N ALA A 141 5.89 8.88 49.97
CA ALA A 141 6.69 9.57 48.97
C ALA A 141 5.91 10.75 48.36
N GLY A 142 6.25 11.98 48.77
CA GLY A 142 5.86 13.23 48.07
C GLY A 142 4.40 13.28 47.59
N ASN A 143 4.22 13.60 46.31
CA ASN A 143 2.92 13.62 45.64
C ASN A 143 2.52 12.20 45.22
N TYR A 144 1.32 11.77 45.63
CA TYR A 144 0.76 10.47 45.26
C TYR A 144 -0.41 10.65 44.30
N TYR A 145 -0.37 10.01 43.13
CA TYR A 145 -1.44 10.08 42.13
C TYR A 145 -2.14 8.74 41.97
N GLU A 146 -3.46 8.76 41.93
CA GLU A 146 -4.29 7.58 41.73
C GLU A 146 -5.41 7.87 40.72
N THR A 147 -5.88 6.85 40.01
CA THR A 147 -7.12 6.93 39.24
C THR A 147 -8.10 5.93 39.82
N VAL A 148 -9.24 6.44 40.28
CA VAL A 148 -10.30 5.62 40.87
C VAL A 148 -11.58 5.82 40.09
N ASP A 149 -12.38 4.76 39.99
CA ASP A 149 -13.73 4.83 39.46
C ASP A 149 -14.69 5.17 40.61
N VAL A 150 -15.37 6.31 40.51
CA VAL A 150 -16.38 6.76 41.48
C VAL A 150 -17.72 6.79 40.76
N ASP A 151 -18.54 5.77 41.00
CA ASP A 151 -19.86 5.54 40.38
C ASP A 151 -19.87 5.54 38.83
N GLY A 152 -18.89 4.87 38.22
CA GLY A 152 -18.76 4.80 36.76
C GLY A 152 -18.12 6.04 36.13
N ALA A 153 -17.74 7.03 36.94
CA ALA A 153 -16.95 8.18 36.50
C ALA A 153 -15.49 7.99 36.94
N PRO A 154 -14.55 7.79 36.00
CA PRO A 154 -13.14 7.72 36.33
C PRO A 154 -12.65 9.11 36.77
N VAL A 155 -12.02 9.18 37.94
CA VAL A 155 -11.45 10.40 38.50
C VAL A 155 -9.95 10.23 38.73
N ARG A 156 -9.18 11.27 38.42
CA ARG A 156 -7.75 11.37 38.74
C ARG A 156 -7.59 12.15 40.03
N ILE A 157 -6.92 11.56 41.01
CA ILE A 157 -6.73 12.11 42.36
C ILE A 157 -5.24 12.35 42.58
N LEU A 158 -4.88 13.53 43.06
CA LEU A 158 -3.60 13.86 43.65
C LEU A 158 -3.74 13.95 45.17
N THR A 159 -2.86 13.29 45.91
CA THR A 159 -2.71 13.42 47.36
C THR A 159 -1.35 14.04 47.68
N GLN A 160 -1.36 15.13 48.45
CA GLN A 160 -0.16 15.84 48.89
C GLN A 160 -0.25 16.16 50.39
N GLN A 161 0.88 16.15 51.10
CA GLN A 161 0.88 16.55 52.51
C GLN A 161 0.61 18.05 52.64
N PHE A 162 -0.42 18.41 53.40
CA PHE A 162 -0.73 19.82 53.69
C PHE A 162 0.06 20.32 54.90
N VAL A 163 -0.08 19.61 56.02
CA VAL A 163 0.71 19.79 57.25
C VAL A 163 0.99 18.42 57.87
N PRO A 164 1.99 18.27 58.74
CA PRO A 164 2.24 16.99 59.41
C PRO A 164 0.98 16.46 60.10
N GLY A 165 0.54 15.27 59.68
CA GLY A 165 -0.67 14.61 60.17
C GLY A 165 -1.93 14.86 59.34
N ILE A 166 -1.84 15.63 58.24
CA ILE A 166 -2.96 16.00 57.38
C ILE A 166 -2.54 15.97 55.89
N ALA A 167 -3.23 15.18 55.07
CA ALA A 167 -3.08 15.17 53.62
C ALA A 167 -4.24 15.93 52.94
N LEU A 168 -3.94 16.58 51.82
CA LEU A 168 -4.88 17.20 50.90
C LEU A 168 -5.03 16.31 49.67
N GLN A 169 -6.27 15.97 49.32
CA GLN A 169 -6.65 15.29 48.09
C GLN A 169 -7.34 16.27 47.16
N VAL A 170 -6.88 16.35 45.91
CA VAL A 170 -7.50 17.11 44.83
C VAL A 170 -7.84 16.15 43.70
N ALA A 171 -9.09 16.13 43.26
CA ALA A 171 -9.57 15.21 42.22
C ALA A 171 -10.20 15.97 41.05
N ARG A 172 -9.99 15.45 39.84
CA ARG A 172 -10.61 15.92 38.58
C ARG A 172 -11.17 14.73 37.81
N PRO A 173 -12.37 14.85 37.21
CA PRO A 173 -12.94 13.78 36.40
C PRO A 173 -12.17 13.62 35.07
N LEU A 174 -12.14 12.39 34.55
CA LEU A 174 -11.46 12.02 33.30
C LEU A 174 -12.43 11.91 32.12
N ASP A 175 -13.73 12.06 32.34
CA ASP A 175 -14.80 11.94 31.35
C ASP A 175 -14.58 12.85 30.13
N GLU A 176 -14.26 14.13 30.35
CA GLU A 176 -14.01 15.08 29.26
C GLU A 176 -12.77 14.69 28.42
N ILE A 177 -11.72 14.19 29.09
CA ILE A 177 -10.49 13.72 28.45
C ILE A 177 -10.77 12.43 27.67
N GLU A 178 -11.51 11.49 28.25
CA GLU A 178 -11.89 10.23 27.64
C GLU A 178 -12.81 10.44 26.44
N ASP A 179 -13.79 11.34 26.53
CA ASP A 179 -14.65 11.73 25.41
C ASP A 179 -13.84 12.36 24.28
N SER A 180 -12.89 13.22 24.61
CA SER A 180 -11.99 13.84 23.64
C SER A 180 -11.12 12.78 22.95
N LEU A 181 -10.57 11.84 23.71
CA LEU A 181 -9.78 10.72 23.19
C LEU A 181 -10.63 9.77 22.34
N ASN A 182 -11.87 9.49 22.72
CA ASN A 182 -12.82 8.68 21.95
C ASN A 182 -13.17 9.34 20.61
N ARG A 183 -13.42 10.65 20.61
CA ARG A 183 -13.62 11.43 19.37
C ARG A 183 -12.37 11.41 18.50
N LEU A 184 -11.19 11.60 19.09
CA LEU A 184 -9.92 11.50 18.37
C LEU A 184 -9.73 10.10 17.77
N ALA A 185 -10.00 9.03 18.53
CA ALA A 185 -9.92 7.66 18.07
C ALA A 185 -10.89 7.39 16.91
N LEU A 186 -12.12 7.93 16.98
CA LEU A 186 -13.10 7.85 15.91
C LEU A 186 -12.62 8.58 14.65
N PHE A 187 -12.12 9.82 14.78
CA PHE A 187 -11.59 10.57 13.65
C PHE A 187 -10.38 9.88 13.01
N LEU A 188 -9.44 9.39 13.82
CA LEU A 188 -8.29 8.61 13.35
C LEU A 188 -8.74 7.31 12.68
N GLY A 189 -9.71 6.60 13.24
CA GLY A 189 -10.24 5.35 12.70
C GLY A 189 -10.94 5.55 11.35
N VAL A 190 -11.88 6.50 11.28
CA VAL A 190 -12.62 6.83 10.05
C VAL A 190 -11.67 7.40 8.99
N GLY A 191 -10.78 8.31 9.37
CA GLY A 191 -9.78 8.89 8.48
C GLY A 191 -8.81 7.84 7.92
N SER A 192 -8.35 6.92 8.78
CA SER A 192 -7.50 5.79 8.37
C SER A 192 -8.20 4.88 7.38
N LEU A 193 -9.45 4.49 7.67
CA LEU A 193 -10.22 3.62 6.80
C LEU A 193 -10.49 4.29 5.45
N ALA A 194 -10.87 5.56 5.44
CA ALA A 194 -11.08 6.33 4.24
C ALA A 194 -9.79 6.47 3.42
N GLY A 195 -8.65 6.74 4.07
CA GLY A 195 -7.35 6.83 3.43
C GLY A 195 -6.92 5.52 2.77
N VAL A 196 -7.06 4.39 3.48
CA VAL A 196 -6.77 3.05 2.94
C VAL A 196 -7.69 2.72 1.76
N ALA A 197 -8.99 3.00 1.88
CA ALA A 197 -9.94 2.76 0.80
C ALA A 197 -9.62 3.60 -0.45
N LEU A 198 -9.25 4.87 -0.26
CA LEU A 198 -8.85 5.78 -1.33
C LEU A 198 -7.58 5.28 -2.04
N VAL A 199 -6.55 4.90 -1.29
CA VAL A 199 -5.32 4.37 -1.87
C VAL A 199 -5.54 3.04 -2.58
N ALA A 200 -6.34 2.14 -2.01
CA ALA A 200 -6.71 0.89 -2.67
C ALA A 200 -7.49 1.15 -3.97
N GLY A 201 -8.45 2.08 -3.96
CA GLY A 201 -9.21 2.48 -5.14
C GLY A 201 -8.32 3.07 -6.24
N LEU A 202 -7.43 3.99 -5.89
CA LEU A 202 -6.45 4.57 -6.82
C LEU A 202 -5.48 3.51 -7.36
N GLY A 203 -4.99 2.61 -6.51
CA GLY A 203 -4.11 1.51 -6.91
C GLY A 203 -4.78 0.57 -7.93
N LEU A 204 -6.06 0.25 -7.72
CA LEU A 204 -6.85 -0.54 -8.67
C LEU A 204 -7.07 0.20 -9.99
N LEU A 205 -7.35 1.50 -9.94
CA LEU A 205 -7.54 2.33 -11.12
C LEU A 205 -6.26 2.40 -11.96
N VAL A 206 -5.12 2.71 -11.34
CA VAL A 206 -3.81 2.72 -12.00
C VAL A 206 -3.47 1.35 -12.59
N ALA A 207 -3.65 0.27 -11.81
CA ALA A 207 -3.40 -1.09 -12.30
C ALA A 207 -4.27 -1.44 -13.53
N ARG A 208 -5.52 -0.96 -13.58
CA ARG A 208 -6.41 -1.17 -14.71
C ARG A 208 -5.91 -0.44 -15.96
N PHE A 209 -5.51 0.82 -15.84
CA PHE A 209 -5.00 1.59 -16.97
C PHE A 209 -3.63 1.10 -17.45
N ALA A 210 -2.71 0.80 -16.54
CA ALA A 210 -1.34 0.37 -16.87
C ALA A 210 -1.30 -1.01 -17.54
N MET A 211 -2.24 -1.89 -17.22
CA MET A 211 -2.24 -3.27 -17.74
C MET A 211 -3.12 -3.44 -18.98
N HIS A 212 -3.95 -2.46 -19.35
CA HIS A 212 -4.78 -2.55 -20.54
C HIS A 212 -3.94 -2.70 -21.84
N PRO A 213 -2.84 -1.95 -22.05
CA PRO A 213 -2.02 -2.12 -23.25
C PRO A 213 -1.34 -3.49 -23.32
N VAL A 214 -0.96 -4.05 -22.17
CA VAL A 214 -0.37 -5.39 -22.10
C VAL A 214 -1.37 -6.45 -22.54
N GLU A 215 -2.63 -6.34 -22.11
CA GLU A 215 -3.71 -7.24 -22.58
C GLU A 215 -3.93 -7.12 -24.09
N ALA A 216 -3.86 -5.92 -24.67
CA ALA A 216 -3.99 -5.72 -26.11
C ALA A 216 -2.83 -6.35 -26.91
N LEU A 217 -1.59 -6.23 -26.41
CA LEU A 217 -0.40 -6.89 -26.97
C LEU A 217 -0.52 -8.41 -26.90
N THR A 218 -0.91 -8.95 -25.74
CA THR A 218 -1.12 -10.39 -25.55
C THR A 218 -2.22 -10.92 -26.48
N ALA A 219 -3.35 -10.22 -26.57
CA ALA A 219 -4.44 -10.61 -27.47
C ALA A 219 -4.02 -10.59 -28.94
N SER A 220 -3.21 -9.62 -29.35
CA SER A 220 -2.68 -9.55 -30.72
C SER A 220 -1.73 -10.71 -31.01
N ALA A 221 -0.82 -11.04 -30.09
CA ALA A 221 0.07 -12.18 -30.23
C ALA A 221 -0.69 -13.52 -30.28
N GLU A 222 -1.70 -13.71 -29.41
CA GLU A 222 -2.57 -14.88 -29.44
C GLU A 222 -3.36 -14.98 -30.74
N HIS A 223 -3.84 -13.85 -31.27
CA HIS A 223 -4.54 -13.80 -32.55
C HIS A 223 -3.66 -14.27 -33.70
N VAL A 224 -2.44 -13.72 -33.82
CA VAL A 224 -1.48 -14.12 -34.85
C VAL A 224 -1.11 -15.60 -34.70
N ALA A 225 -0.87 -16.09 -33.48
CA ALA A 225 -0.53 -17.49 -33.23
C ALA A 225 -1.65 -18.46 -33.65
N GLN A 226 -2.91 -18.07 -33.48
CA GLN A 226 -4.07 -18.90 -33.82
C GLN A 226 -4.45 -18.84 -35.30
N THR A 227 -4.40 -17.65 -35.90
CA THR A 227 -4.89 -17.40 -37.27
C THR A 227 -3.80 -17.46 -38.33
N LYS A 228 -2.53 -17.29 -37.93
CA LYS A 228 -1.40 -17.01 -38.82
C LYS A 228 -1.60 -15.76 -39.68
N ASP A 229 -2.48 -14.86 -39.26
CA ASP A 229 -2.67 -13.58 -39.93
C ASP A 229 -1.51 -12.65 -39.57
N LEU A 230 -0.52 -12.60 -40.45
CA LEU A 230 0.65 -11.74 -40.31
C LEU A 230 0.35 -10.29 -40.67
N SER A 231 -0.80 -9.98 -41.25
CA SER A 231 -1.18 -8.60 -41.63
C SER A 231 -1.71 -7.79 -40.44
N HIS A 232 -1.99 -8.44 -39.31
CA HIS A 232 -2.43 -7.77 -38.08
C HIS A 232 -1.37 -6.77 -37.61
N ARG A 233 -1.80 -5.59 -37.16
CA ARG A 233 -0.90 -4.53 -36.67
C ARG A 233 -1.42 -3.95 -35.37
N ILE A 234 -0.49 -3.55 -34.51
CA ILE A 234 -0.80 -2.86 -33.26
C ILE A 234 -0.81 -1.35 -33.54
N GLU A 235 -1.99 -0.73 -33.52
CA GLU A 235 -2.22 0.69 -33.89
C GLU A 235 -1.76 1.71 -32.83
N ARG A 236 -1.27 1.26 -31.67
CA ARG A 236 -0.99 2.16 -30.56
C ARG A 236 0.37 2.85 -30.70
N GLU A 237 0.34 4.14 -31.00
CA GLU A 237 1.48 5.03 -30.84
C GLU A 237 1.55 5.56 -29.40
N SER A 238 2.62 5.20 -28.70
CA SER A 238 2.88 5.64 -27.34
C SER A 238 4.38 5.90 -27.20
N PRO A 239 4.82 7.03 -26.62
CA PRO A 239 6.25 7.34 -26.51
C PRO A 239 6.96 6.56 -25.38
N ASP A 240 6.27 5.63 -24.72
CA ASP A 240 6.77 4.82 -23.61
C ASP A 240 7.36 3.47 -24.06
N GLU A 241 7.85 2.69 -23.09
CA GLU A 241 8.41 1.36 -23.32
C GLU A 241 7.41 0.41 -23.98
N LEU A 242 6.12 0.58 -23.72
CA LEU A 242 5.05 -0.24 -24.29
C LEU A 242 4.81 0.10 -25.76
N GLY A 243 4.87 1.37 -26.15
CA GLY A 243 4.83 1.75 -27.57
C GLY A 243 6.06 1.25 -28.34
N ARG A 244 7.25 1.32 -27.73
CA ARG A 244 8.47 0.72 -28.31
C ARG A 244 8.30 -0.79 -28.53
N LEU A 245 7.71 -1.51 -27.56
CA LEU A 245 7.41 -2.93 -27.70
C LEU A 245 6.41 -3.21 -28.83
N GLY A 246 5.36 -2.39 -28.94
CA GLY A 246 4.39 -2.49 -30.05
C GLY A 246 5.05 -2.29 -31.40
N HIS A 247 5.97 -1.33 -31.53
CA HIS A 247 6.73 -1.12 -32.76
C HIS A 247 7.63 -2.32 -33.09
N SER A 248 8.40 -2.84 -32.12
CA SER A 248 9.22 -4.03 -32.33
C SER A 248 8.41 -5.27 -32.70
N PHE A 249 7.19 -5.41 -32.16
CA PHE A 249 6.28 -6.50 -32.55
C PHE A 249 5.81 -6.34 -34.00
N ASN A 250 5.42 -5.14 -34.41
CA ASN A 250 5.03 -4.88 -35.81
C ASN A 250 6.21 -5.16 -36.78
N THR A 251 7.44 -4.76 -36.44
CA THR A 251 8.65 -5.08 -37.23
C THR A 251 8.89 -6.59 -37.34
N MET A 252 8.67 -7.35 -36.26
CA MET A 252 8.76 -8.81 -36.29
C MET A 252 7.72 -9.42 -37.25
N LEU A 253 6.48 -8.92 -37.23
CA LEU A 253 5.43 -9.39 -38.14
C LEU A 253 5.74 -9.08 -39.59
N GLU A 254 6.27 -7.88 -39.87
CA GLU A 254 6.73 -7.49 -41.21
C GLU A 254 7.83 -8.42 -41.73
N ALA A 255 8.88 -8.66 -40.93
CA ALA A 255 9.94 -9.59 -41.32
C ALA A 255 9.44 -11.03 -41.56
N LEU A 256 8.43 -11.47 -40.79
CA LEU A 256 7.83 -12.80 -40.98
C LEU A 256 6.94 -12.87 -42.22
N GLU A 257 6.23 -11.78 -42.54
CA GLU A 257 5.42 -11.64 -43.75
C GLU A 257 6.30 -11.68 -45.00
N ASP A 258 7.41 -10.92 -45.00
CA ASP A 258 8.40 -10.91 -46.07
C ASP A 258 9.04 -12.30 -46.27
N SER A 259 9.39 -12.98 -45.18
CA SER A 259 9.96 -14.33 -45.24
C SER A 259 8.98 -15.38 -45.79
N GLU A 260 7.70 -15.31 -45.41
CA GLU A 260 6.66 -16.19 -45.96
C GLU A 260 6.44 -15.93 -47.45
N GLU A 261 6.44 -14.67 -47.89
CA GLU A 261 6.25 -14.31 -49.29
C GLU A 261 7.45 -14.75 -50.14
N ALA A 262 8.68 -14.50 -49.68
CA ALA A 262 9.90 -14.98 -50.33
C ALA A 262 9.89 -16.52 -50.48
N ARG A 263 9.46 -17.25 -49.44
CA ARG A 263 9.33 -18.71 -49.50
C ARG A 263 8.28 -19.15 -50.53
N ARG A 264 7.14 -18.48 -50.62
CA ARG A 264 6.09 -18.80 -51.62
C ARG A 264 6.57 -18.55 -53.03
N GLN A 265 7.26 -17.43 -53.25
CA GLN A 265 7.84 -17.09 -54.54
C GLN A 265 8.87 -18.13 -54.97
N LEU A 266 9.80 -18.51 -54.09
CA LEU A 266 10.80 -19.55 -54.35
C LEU A 266 10.15 -20.90 -54.72
N VAL A 267 9.08 -21.30 -54.03
CA VAL A 267 8.35 -22.54 -54.36
C VAL A 267 7.64 -22.43 -55.71
N ALA A 268 7.06 -21.26 -56.03
CA ALA A 268 6.40 -21.03 -57.31
C ALA A 268 7.40 -21.08 -58.47
N ASP A 269 8.53 -20.38 -58.34
CA ASP A 269 9.60 -20.33 -59.33
C ASP A 269 10.21 -21.71 -59.54
N ALA A 270 10.55 -22.43 -58.45
CA ALA A 270 11.02 -23.81 -58.54
C ALA A 270 10.02 -24.73 -59.25
N SER A 271 8.72 -24.59 -58.96
CA SER A 271 7.69 -25.41 -59.61
C SER A 271 7.58 -25.13 -61.11
N HIS A 272 7.80 -23.89 -61.53
CA HIS A 272 7.81 -23.50 -62.94
C HIS A 272 9.05 -24.03 -63.65
N GLU A 273 10.23 -23.79 -63.09
CA GLU A 273 11.50 -24.20 -63.69
C GLU A 273 11.65 -25.73 -63.77
N LEU A 274 11.11 -26.49 -62.80
CA LEU A 274 11.14 -27.96 -62.85
C LEU A 274 10.12 -28.57 -63.84
N ARG A 275 8.99 -27.90 -64.09
CA ARG A 275 7.93 -28.44 -64.97
C ARG A 275 8.39 -28.52 -66.43
N THR A 276 9.16 -27.55 -66.90
CA THR A 276 9.66 -27.48 -68.29
C THR A 276 10.55 -28.68 -68.66
N PRO A 277 11.67 -28.97 -67.96
CA PRO A 277 12.52 -30.11 -68.26
C PRO A 277 11.80 -31.44 -68.04
N LEU A 278 10.94 -31.56 -67.02
CA LEU A 278 10.14 -32.77 -66.80
C LEU A 278 9.16 -33.06 -67.95
N THR A 279 8.54 -32.01 -68.51
CA THR A 279 7.62 -32.17 -69.66
C THR A 279 8.38 -32.59 -70.91
N SER A 280 9.56 -32.01 -71.13
CA SER A 280 10.42 -32.35 -72.27
C SER A 280 10.97 -33.78 -72.15
N LEU A 281 11.46 -34.16 -70.98
CA LEU A 281 11.97 -35.50 -70.68
C LEU A 281 10.89 -36.56 -70.82
N ARG A 282 9.68 -36.27 -70.36
CA ARG A 282 8.52 -37.14 -70.58
C ARG A 282 8.22 -37.31 -72.07
N THR A 283 8.19 -36.21 -72.84
CA THR A 283 7.92 -36.24 -74.28
C THR A 283 8.97 -37.08 -75.02
N ASN A 284 10.25 -36.88 -74.71
CA ASN A 284 11.35 -37.64 -75.29
C ASN A 284 11.27 -39.14 -74.96
N ILE A 285 10.91 -39.49 -73.72
CA ILE A 285 10.71 -40.90 -73.32
C ILE A 285 9.47 -41.52 -74.00
N GLU A 286 8.37 -40.77 -74.13
CA GLU A 286 7.17 -41.22 -74.84
C GLU A 286 7.48 -41.52 -76.32
N VAL A 287 8.27 -40.68 -76.98
CA VAL A 287 8.76 -40.92 -78.35
C VAL A 287 9.70 -42.13 -78.40
N LEU A 288 10.64 -42.25 -77.46
CA LEU A 288 11.55 -43.41 -77.37
C LEU A 288 10.83 -44.74 -77.13
N ALA A 289 9.68 -44.72 -76.45
CA ALA A 289 8.88 -45.91 -76.18
C ALA A 289 8.13 -46.42 -77.44
N ASP A 290 7.86 -45.55 -78.40
CA ASP A 290 7.23 -45.88 -79.70
C ASP A 290 8.28 -46.40 -80.70
N ALA A 291 8.95 -47.49 -80.31
CA ALA A 291 10.21 -47.96 -80.91
C ALA A 291 10.10 -48.52 -82.35
N GLU A 292 8.90 -48.68 -82.91
CA GLU A 292 8.70 -49.28 -84.23
C GLU A 292 8.94 -48.30 -85.40
N ALA A 293 9.08 -47.00 -85.13
CA ALA A 293 9.19 -45.95 -86.15
C ALA A 293 10.54 -45.19 -86.22
N LEU A 294 11.47 -45.44 -85.29
CA LEU A 294 12.69 -44.63 -85.14
C LEU A 294 13.92 -45.28 -85.76
N SER A 295 14.79 -44.48 -86.40
CA SER A 295 16.11 -44.95 -86.82
C SER A 295 17.05 -45.09 -85.62
N THR A 296 18.13 -45.86 -85.77
CA THR A 296 19.16 -46.00 -84.72
C THR A 296 19.80 -44.66 -84.33
N GLU A 297 19.86 -43.73 -85.30
CA GLU A 297 20.44 -42.40 -85.14
C GLU A 297 19.52 -41.50 -84.31
N ASP A 298 18.23 -41.42 -84.67
CA ASP A 298 17.20 -40.65 -83.92
C ASP A 298 17.07 -41.16 -82.47
N ARG A 299 17.18 -42.48 -82.26
CA ARG A 299 17.15 -43.08 -80.93
C ARG A 299 18.35 -42.65 -80.09
N THR A 300 19.53 -42.52 -80.69
CA THR A 300 20.75 -42.10 -80.01
C THR A 300 20.69 -40.62 -79.64
N GLU A 301 20.13 -39.79 -80.51
CA GLU A 301 19.87 -38.37 -80.27
C GLU A 301 18.90 -38.17 -79.09
N LEU A 302 17.74 -38.84 -79.10
CA LEU A 302 16.75 -38.76 -78.01
C LEU A 302 17.31 -39.23 -76.65
N VAL A 303 18.14 -40.27 -76.63
CA VAL A 303 18.82 -40.70 -75.39
C VAL A 303 19.80 -39.65 -74.89
N THR A 304 20.52 -39.00 -75.81
CA THR A 304 21.44 -37.90 -75.47
C THR A 304 20.67 -36.71 -74.89
N ASP A 305 19.53 -36.35 -75.48
CA ASP A 305 18.65 -35.29 -74.99
C ASP A 305 18.10 -35.58 -73.58
N VAL A 306 17.68 -36.82 -73.31
CA VAL A 306 17.20 -37.22 -71.98
C VAL A 306 18.31 -37.11 -70.93
N VAL A 307 19.54 -37.50 -71.27
CA VAL A 307 20.69 -37.36 -70.36
C VAL A 307 20.99 -35.88 -70.10
N GLY A 308 21.02 -35.04 -71.15
CA GLY A 308 21.23 -33.60 -71.00
C GLY A 308 20.16 -32.93 -70.13
N GLN A 309 18.89 -33.33 -70.26
CA GLN A 309 17.79 -32.82 -69.43
C GLN A 309 17.89 -33.27 -67.96
N LEU A 310 18.43 -34.46 -67.68
CA LEU A 310 18.71 -34.90 -66.31
C LEU A 310 19.85 -34.10 -65.68
N ASP A 311 20.87 -33.76 -66.45
CA ASP A 311 21.96 -32.90 -65.99
C ASP A 311 21.47 -31.48 -65.69
N GLU A 312 20.63 -30.90 -66.56
CA GLU A 312 19.99 -29.60 -66.33
C GLU A 312 19.09 -29.61 -65.08
N LEU A 313 18.33 -30.69 -64.86
CA LEU A 313 17.52 -30.86 -63.64
C LEU A 313 18.40 -30.93 -62.37
N ASN A 314 19.56 -31.59 -62.43
CA ASN A 314 20.50 -31.65 -61.31
C ASN A 314 21.09 -30.29 -60.96
N VAL A 315 21.40 -29.46 -61.97
CA VAL A 315 21.85 -28.08 -61.77
C VAL A 315 20.76 -27.26 -61.09
N LEU A 316 19.53 -27.28 -61.63
CA LEU A 316 18.38 -26.57 -61.05
C LEU A 316 18.09 -26.98 -59.60
N ILE A 317 18.18 -28.28 -59.28
CA ILE A 317 17.99 -28.77 -57.90
C ILE A 317 19.10 -28.27 -56.98
N THR A 318 20.34 -28.20 -57.47
CA THR A 318 21.47 -27.67 -56.69
C THR A 318 21.26 -26.18 -56.41
N ASP A 319 20.92 -25.39 -57.43
CA ASP A 319 20.63 -23.97 -57.30
C ASP A 319 19.47 -23.70 -56.33
N LEU A 320 18.43 -24.54 -56.36
CA LEU A 320 17.30 -24.45 -55.43
C LEU A 320 17.70 -24.77 -53.98
N ILE A 321 18.57 -25.77 -53.77
CA ILE A 321 19.08 -26.12 -52.44
C ILE A 321 19.95 -25.00 -51.88
N ASP A 322 20.74 -24.35 -52.74
CA ASP A 322 21.58 -23.22 -52.36
C ASP A 322 20.72 -21.99 -52.02
N ALA A 323 19.71 -21.68 -52.83
CA ALA A 323 18.75 -20.60 -52.54
C ALA A 323 17.92 -20.85 -51.26
N ALA A 324 17.52 -22.09 -51.00
CA ALA A 324 16.78 -22.45 -49.78
C ALA A 324 17.65 -22.43 -48.50
N ARG A 325 18.98 -22.35 -48.65
CA ARG A 325 19.96 -22.39 -47.57
C ARG A 325 20.41 -21.02 -47.08
N GLU A 326 19.86 -19.92 -47.59
CA GLU A 326 20.12 -18.55 -47.11
C GLU A 326 19.65 -18.36 -45.64
N GLU A 327 20.33 -19.02 -44.71
CA GLU A 327 20.73 -18.43 -43.44
C GLU A 327 21.86 -17.47 -43.80
N GLU A 328 21.63 -16.15 -43.76
CA GLU A 328 22.72 -15.16 -43.92
C GLU A 328 23.91 -15.57 -43.05
N PRO A 329 25.04 -16.04 -43.61
CA PRO A 329 26.28 -15.97 -42.89
C PRO A 329 26.54 -14.47 -42.71
N ALA A 330 27.04 -14.04 -41.55
CA ALA A 330 27.49 -12.66 -41.41
C ALA A 330 28.54 -12.37 -42.51
N GLU A 331 28.12 -11.76 -43.60
CA GLU A 331 28.98 -11.51 -44.76
C GLU A 331 30.03 -10.50 -44.32
N SER A 332 31.25 -10.98 -44.10
CA SER A 332 32.40 -10.12 -43.93
C SER A 332 32.74 -9.51 -45.29
N PHE A 333 32.29 -8.29 -45.52
CA PHE A 333 32.72 -7.51 -46.68
C PHE A 333 34.21 -7.18 -46.54
N LEU A 334 35.02 -7.79 -47.41
CA LEU A 334 36.42 -7.44 -47.59
C LEU A 334 36.55 -6.61 -48.87
N PRO A 335 37.38 -5.55 -48.89
CA PRO A 335 37.70 -4.87 -50.13
C PRO A 335 38.41 -5.84 -51.09
N VAL A 336 37.90 -5.93 -52.32
CA VAL A 336 38.44 -6.79 -53.39
C VAL A 336 38.77 -5.92 -54.61
N ASP A 337 39.93 -6.16 -55.20
CA ASP A 337 40.37 -5.55 -56.45
C ASP A 337 39.64 -6.22 -57.64
N LEU A 338 38.66 -5.49 -58.19
CA LEU A 338 37.74 -6.01 -59.20
C LEU A 338 38.46 -6.39 -60.52
N ASP A 339 39.55 -5.69 -60.85
CA ASP A 339 40.39 -5.96 -62.00
C ASP A 339 41.11 -7.30 -61.91
N VAL A 340 41.56 -7.68 -60.70
CA VAL A 340 42.19 -8.98 -60.44
C VAL A 340 41.16 -10.10 -60.54
N LEU A 341 39.98 -9.91 -59.95
CA LEU A 341 38.92 -10.92 -59.95
C LEU A 341 38.42 -11.23 -61.38
N VAL A 342 38.20 -10.19 -62.19
CA VAL A 342 37.75 -10.33 -63.58
C VAL A 342 38.81 -11.05 -64.41
N LYS A 343 40.09 -10.74 -64.20
CA LYS A 343 41.18 -11.40 -64.92
C LYS A 343 41.25 -12.89 -64.58
N ASP A 344 41.18 -13.24 -63.29
CA ASP A 344 41.16 -14.64 -62.82
C ASP A 344 39.96 -15.44 -63.38
N ALA A 345 38.79 -14.81 -63.50
CA ALA A 345 37.60 -15.46 -64.03
C ALA A 345 37.72 -15.74 -65.54
N VAL A 346 38.26 -14.78 -66.30
CA VAL A 346 38.49 -14.92 -67.75
C VAL A 346 39.57 -15.96 -68.05
N GLU A 347 40.56 -16.14 -67.17
CA GLU A 347 41.59 -17.18 -67.32
C GLU A 347 41.08 -18.60 -67.00
N ARG A 348 39.92 -18.75 -66.32
CA ARG A 348 39.31 -20.05 -65.98
C ARG A 348 38.19 -20.51 -66.93
N ALA A 349 37.64 -19.62 -67.75
CA ALA A 349 36.58 -19.91 -68.73
C ALA A 349 37.15 -20.43 -70.05
#